data_AF-A0ABD1D4L5-F1
#
_entry.id   AF-A0ABD1D4L5-F1
#
_cell.length_a   1.000
_cell.length_b   1.000
_cell.length_c   1.000
_cell.angle_alpha   90.00
_cell.angle_beta   90.00
_cell.angle_gamma   90.00
#
_symmetry.space_group_name_H-M   'P 1'
#
loop_
_entity.id
_entity.type
_entity.pdbx_description
1 polymer ?
#
loop_
_entity_poly.entity_id
_entity_poly.type
_entity_poly.pdbx_seq_one_letter_code
_entity_poly.pdbx_strand_id
1 'polypeptide(L)'
;MSKLYLLPISVFLMFNFTFIGTYIAAVLQGHVVPTVPYISDAATYSPESCVFGQLISIGCVLLGITIYVRLRQIQEISLRHPDVQVAIGRINGSAFWVGMGSCLGVSIVGNFQETNVRPVHYVGAFLAFGLGTVYYWMQAYISYYVQPYVGSMVKAHVRLAIAAICTVFFIIVAVTGIISHILFNGTDPRKWYPSDGGWEYHVASSISEWIVATAFCFYILTFTDEFRLMQLDHPPLIFIEVEGSTNYEPVINEPQRSFSLNDLHLLQLDGVSNTPKTGPRRHAEQVCDSYNCIINIRSSFGSQLLTESGLLGELLPSQSLADSGLDLCCPSSELELFEAVRHKLDPRKLASLSLSLMLVAILEALHTLTVYFSDNLKHSYLKTCGVLSTITSQKG
;
A
#
# COMPACT_ATOMS: atom_id res chain seq x y z
N MET A 1 7.61 9.95 18.10
CA MET A 1 7.20 11.04 17.19
C MET A 1 6.67 10.43 15.90
N SER A 2 5.48 10.83 15.45
CA SER A 2 4.86 10.28 14.24
C SER A 2 5.59 10.80 12.98
N LYS A 3 5.92 9.91 12.04
CA LYS A 3 6.68 10.22 10.82
C LYS A 3 5.73 10.46 9.63
N LEU A 4 4.93 11.53 9.69
CA LEU A 4 3.87 11.79 8.70
C LEU A 4 4.38 11.97 7.27
N TYR A 5 5.59 12.49 7.10
CA TYR A 5 6.22 12.66 5.79
C TYR A 5 6.44 11.35 5.02
N LEU A 6 6.39 10.20 5.68
CA LEU A 6 6.46 8.91 5.00
C LEU A 6 5.19 8.61 4.20
N LEU A 7 4.04 9.18 4.56
CA LEU A 7 2.78 8.94 3.84
C LEU A 7 2.85 9.32 2.35
N PRO A 8 3.17 10.57 1.97
CA PRO A 8 3.28 10.95 0.55
C PRO A 8 4.39 10.19 -0.19
N ILE A 9 5.49 9.86 0.50
CA ILE A 9 6.57 9.02 -0.08
C ILE A 9 6.04 7.62 -0.39
N SER A 10 5.34 6.99 0.56
CA SER A 10 4.77 5.66 0.38
C SER A 10 3.75 5.63 -0.74
N VAL A 11 2.90 6.65 -0.88
CA VAL A 11 1.96 6.77 -2.01
C VAL A 11 2.73 6.85 -3.33
N PHE A 12 3.73 7.74 -3.42
CA PHE A 12 4.56 7.91 -4.61
C PHE A 12 5.23 6.60 -5.03
N LEU A 13 5.89 5.92 -4.09
CA LEU A 13 6.60 4.67 -4.35
C LEU A 13 5.62 3.54 -4.70
N MET A 14 4.52 3.39 -3.95
CA MET A 14 3.55 2.32 -4.16
C MET A 14 2.93 2.38 -5.56
N PHE A 15 2.46 3.55 -5.99
CA PHE A 15 1.83 3.68 -7.31
C PHE A 15 2.83 3.49 -8.45
N ASN A 16 3.99 4.16 -8.42
CA ASN A 16 4.98 3.97 -9.49
C ASN A 16 5.51 2.53 -9.55
N PHE A 17 5.75 1.90 -8.40
CA PHE A 17 6.13 0.50 -8.35
C PHE A 17 5.05 -0.40 -8.94
N THR A 18 3.78 -0.14 -8.61
CA THR A 18 2.66 -0.91 -9.14
C THR A 18 2.57 -0.78 -10.65
N PHE A 19 2.56 0.45 -11.19
CA PHE A 19 2.44 0.70 -12.63
C PHE A 19 3.58 0.06 -13.43
N ILE A 20 4.82 0.27 -12.99
CA ILE A 20 6.00 -0.26 -13.69
C ILE A 20 6.09 -1.78 -13.52
N GLY A 21 5.84 -2.29 -12.31
CA GLY A 21 5.91 -3.71 -12.00
C GLY A 21 4.89 -4.53 -12.80
N THR A 22 3.64 -4.07 -12.89
CA THR A 22 2.60 -4.76 -13.66
C THR A 22 2.83 -4.65 -15.15
N TYR A 23 3.35 -3.52 -15.64
CA TYR A 23 3.79 -3.40 -17.03
C TYR A 23 4.89 -4.40 -17.40
N ILE A 24 5.96 -4.48 -16.58
CA ILE A 24 7.05 -5.43 -16.80
C ILE A 24 6.51 -6.87 -16.80
N ALA A 25 5.65 -7.21 -15.84
CA ALA A 25 5.01 -8.53 -15.79
C ALA A 25 4.21 -8.84 -17.06
N ALA A 26 3.34 -7.92 -17.47
CA ALA A 26 2.48 -8.09 -18.63
C ALA A 26 3.27 -8.24 -19.94
N VAL A 27 4.37 -7.50 -20.09
CA VAL A 27 5.29 -7.65 -21.23
C VAL A 27 5.95 -9.03 -21.22
N LEU A 28 6.47 -9.46 -20.06
CA LEU A 28 7.14 -10.75 -19.92
C LEU A 28 6.19 -11.93 -20.18
N GLN A 29 4.91 -11.79 -19.82
CA GLN A 29 3.86 -12.79 -20.11
C GLN A 29 3.34 -12.73 -21.56
N GLY A 30 3.66 -11.68 -22.33
CA GLY A 30 3.13 -11.47 -23.67
C GLY A 30 1.64 -11.06 -23.69
N HIS A 31 1.15 -10.55 -22.56
CA HIS A 31 -0.21 -10.02 -22.41
C HIS A 31 -0.37 -8.67 -23.13
N VAL A 32 0.70 -7.86 -23.16
CA VAL A 32 0.75 -6.59 -23.89
C VAL A 32 1.95 -6.55 -24.85
N VAL A 33 1.87 -5.66 -25.85
CA VAL A 33 2.99 -5.38 -26.77
C VAL A 33 4.04 -4.55 -26.00
N PRO A 34 5.36 -4.78 -26.20
CA PRO A 34 6.44 -4.03 -25.54
C PRO A 34 6.61 -2.62 -26.13
N THR A 35 5.53 -1.84 -26.08
CA THR A 35 5.46 -0.42 -26.43
C THR A 35 5.00 0.33 -25.17
N VAL A 36 4.12 1.33 -25.30
CA VAL A 36 3.50 2.04 -24.18
C VAL A 36 1.99 1.76 -24.22
N PRO A 37 1.53 0.59 -23.74
CA PRO A 37 0.09 0.33 -23.59
C PRO A 37 -0.49 1.19 -22.47
N TYR A 38 -1.81 1.24 -22.34
CA TYR A 38 -2.42 1.81 -21.14
C TYR A 38 -1.96 1.04 -19.89
N ILE A 39 -1.90 1.75 -18.76
CA ILE A 39 -1.65 1.16 -17.44
C ILE A 39 -2.76 0.14 -17.13
N SER A 40 -4.01 0.43 -17.49
CA SER A 40 -5.16 -0.48 -17.34
C SER A 40 -5.01 -1.76 -18.16
N ASP A 41 -4.48 -1.67 -19.39
CA ASP A 41 -4.24 -2.83 -20.25
C ASP A 41 -3.18 -3.76 -19.65
N ALA A 42 -2.09 -3.19 -19.12
CA ALA A 42 -1.05 -3.96 -18.43
C ALA A 42 -1.54 -4.65 -17.14
N ALA A 43 -2.62 -4.14 -16.54
CA ALA A 43 -3.17 -4.63 -15.28
C ALA A 43 -4.44 -5.49 -15.45
N THR A 44 -4.70 -6.02 -16.64
CA THR A 44 -5.96 -6.68 -16.97
C THR A 44 -5.98 -8.19 -16.65
N TYR A 45 -4.93 -8.92 -17.04
CA TYR A 45 -4.89 -10.38 -16.91
C TYR A 45 -4.35 -10.80 -15.54
N SER A 46 -4.70 -12.01 -15.11
CA SER A 46 -4.07 -12.60 -13.92
C SER A 46 -2.71 -13.21 -14.30
N PRO A 47 -1.69 -13.09 -13.42
CA PRO A 47 -1.75 -12.60 -12.03
C PRO A 47 -1.65 -11.07 -11.85
N GLU A 48 -1.34 -10.31 -12.89
CA GLU A 48 -1.05 -8.87 -12.83
C GLU A 48 -2.21 -8.07 -12.26
N SER A 49 -3.44 -8.38 -12.64
CA SER A 49 -4.65 -7.71 -12.17
C SER A 49 -4.91 -7.86 -10.68
N CYS A 50 -4.57 -9.04 -10.11
CA CYS A 50 -4.68 -9.28 -8.68
C CYS A 50 -3.64 -8.46 -7.90
N VAL A 51 -2.39 -8.45 -8.40
CA VAL A 51 -1.30 -7.66 -7.81
C VAL A 51 -1.60 -6.17 -7.91
N PHE A 52 -2.02 -5.70 -9.08
CA PHE A 52 -2.42 -4.32 -9.32
C PHE A 52 -3.53 -3.91 -8.36
N GLY A 53 -4.63 -4.65 -8.32
CA GLY A 53 -5.77 -4.33 -7.47
C GLY A 53 -5.41 -4.26 -5.98
N GLN A 54 -4.60 -5.20 -5.50
CA GLN A 54 -4.14 -5.19 -4.11
C GLN A 54 -3.27 -3.96 -3.79
N LEU A 55 -2.25 -3.69 -4.61
CA LEU A 55 -1.31 -2.59 -4.36
C LEU A 55 -1.95 -1.21 -4.57
N ILE A 56 -2.80 -1.06 -5.59
CA ILE A 56 -3.60 0.16 -5.80
C ILE A 56 -4.57 0.38 -4.65
N SER A 57 -5.22 -0.66 -4.12
CA SER A 57 -6.12 -0.52 -2.96
C SER A 57 -5.38 -0.04 -1.71
N ILE A 58 -4.19 -0.59 -1.43
CA ILE A 58 -3.33 -0.13 -0.34
C ILE A 58 -2.90 1.33 -0.57
N GLY A 59 -2.42 1.65 -1.77
CA GLY A 59 -2.03 3.01 -2.13
C GLY A 59 -3.19 4.01 -2.06
N CYS A 60 -4.42 3.59 -2.40
CA CYS A 60 -5.65 4.36 -2.26
C CYS A 60 -5.93 4.74 -0.80
N VAL A 61 -5.79 3.80 0.13
CA VAL A 61 -5.95 4.08 1.57
C VAL A 61 -4.88 5.07 2.04
N LEU A 62 -3.63 4.86 1.66
CA LEU A 62 -2.52 5.77 1.99
C LEU A 62 -2.73 7.17 1.40
N LEU A 63 -3.26 7.27 0.18
CA LEU A 63 -3.63 8.53 -0.46
C LEU A 63 -4.75 9.22 0.31
N GLY A 64 -5.81 8.50 0.69
CA GLY A 64 -6.89 9.03 1.52
C GLY A 64 -6.40 9.58 2.86
N ILE A 65 -5.50 8.86 3.54
CA ILE A 65 -4.86 9.33 4.78
C ILE A 65 -4.02 10.58 4.50
N THR A 66 -3.26 10.62 3.40
CA THR A 66 -2.46 11.79 3.00
C THR A 66 -3.35 13.03 2.77
N ILE A 67 -4.48 12.87 2.08
CA ILE A 67 -5.46 13.93 1.83
C ILE A 67 -6.09 14.40 3.15
N TYR A 68 -6.39 13.47 4.06
CA TYR A 68 -6.91 13.82 5.38
C TYR A 68 -5.88 14.59 6.23
N VAL A 69 -4.63 14.14 6.28
CA VAL A 69 -3.56 14.86 6.99
C VAL A 69 -3.39 16.27 6.39
N ARG A 70 -3.49 16.40 5.06
CA ARG A 70 -3.49 17.71 4.39
C ARG A 70 -4.67 18.58 4.82
N LEU A 71 -5.88 18.04 4.89
CA LEU A 71 -7.05 18.76 5.41
C LEU A 71 -6.77 19.29 6.83
N ARG A 72 -6.29 18.43 7.72
CA ARG A 72 -6.01 18.78 9.13
C ARG A 72 -4.92 19.83 9.25
N GLN A 73 -3.84 19.70 8.46
CA GLN A 73 -2.78 20.71 8.39
C GLN A 73 -3.35 22.09 8.09
N ILE A 74 -4.17 22.19 7.05
CA ILE A 74 -4.73 23.48 6.63
C ILE A 74 -5.73 24.03 7.66
N GLN A 75 -6.57 23.17 8.26
CA GLN A 75 -7.45 23.59 9.35
C GLN A 75 -6.67 24.19 10.53
N GLU A 76 -5.58 23.53 10.92
CA GLU A 76 -4.76 23.92 12.06
C GLU A 76 -4.03 25.26 11.81
N ILE A 77 -3.61 25.51 10.57
CA ILE A 77 -3.06 26.81 10.14
C ILE A 77 -4.17 27.88 10.16
N SER A 78 -5.34 27.58 9.59
CA SER A 78 -6.47 28.51 9.57
C SER A 78 -6.97 28.91 10.96
N LEU A 79 -6.88 28.01 11.96
CA LEU A 79 -7.22 28.34 13.35
C LEU A 79 -6.27 29.40 13.95
N ARG A 80 -5.00 29.41 13.54
CA ARG A 80 -3.99 30.38 14.02
C ARG A 80 -3.98 31.67 13.21
N HIS A 81 -4.45 31.63 11.96
CA HIS A 81 -4.34 32.73 11.00
C HIS A 81 -5.71 33.04 10.38
N PRO A 82 -6.45 34.03 10.93
CA PRO A 82 -7.81 34.35 10.50
C PRO A 82 -7.92 34.77 9.03
N ASP A 83 -6.89 35.40 8.46
CA ASP A 83 -6.79 35.77 7.06
C ASP A 83 -6.81 34.52 6.14
N VAL A 84 -6.09 33.46 6.52
CA VAL A 84 -6.11 32.16 5.83
C VAL A 84 -7.50 31.53 5.96
N GLN A 85 -8.12 31.56 7.14
CA GLN A 85 -9.45 31.00 7.35
C GLN A 85 -10.50 31.66 6.44
N VAL A 86 -10.49 32.99 6.34
CA VAL A 86 -11.40 33.74 5.47
C VAL A 86 -11.16 33.40 4.00
N ALA A 87 -9.90 33.29 3.57
CA ALA A 87 -9.56 33.05 2.18
C ALA A 87 -9.87 31.61 1.72
N ILE A 88 -9.53 30.59 2.52
CA ILE A 88 -9.50 29.19 2.06
C ILE A 88 -10.29 28.19 2.93
N GLY A 89 -10.92 28.63 4.02
CA GLY A 89 -11.59 27.72 4.97
C GLY A 89 -12.63 26.80 4.32
N ARG A 90 -13.50 27.35 3.45
CA ARG A 90 -14.49 26.56 2.68
C ARG A 90 -13.84 25.68 1.63
N ILE A 91 -12.83 26.19 0.93
CA ILE A 91 -12.12 25.50 -0.15
C ILE A 91 -11.41 24.26 0.41
N ASN A 92 -10.82 24.34 1.60
CA ASN A 92 -10.16 23.21 2.23
C ASN A 92 -11.12 22.03 2.49
N GLY A 93 -12.32 22.31 3.02
CA GLY A 93 -13.35 21.29 3.24
C GLY A 93 -13.85 20.68 1.93
N SER A 94 -14.09 21.50 0.90
CA SER A 94 -14.46 21.01 -0.44
C SER A 94 -13.34 20.18 -1.07
N ALA A 95 -12.07 20.59 -0.93
CA ALA A 95 -10.92 19.88 -1.47
C ALA A 95 -10.81 18.47 -0.87
N PHE A 96 -11.06 18.32 0.44
CA PHE A 96 -11.09 17.00 1.07
C PHE A 96 -12.10 16.07 0.39
N TRP A 97 -13.36 16.49 0.21
CA TRP A 97 -14.38 15.63 -0.41
C TRP A 97 -14.09 15.32 -1.88
N VAL A 98 -13.58 16.30 -2.63
CA VAL A 98 -13.12 16.09 -4.01
C VAL A 98 -11.98 15.06 -4.05
N GLY A 99 -11.01 15.19 -3.14
CA GLY A 99 -9.90 14.25 -3.01
C GLY A 99 -10.35 12.84 -2.61
N MET A 100 -11.29 12.70 -1.68
CA MET A 100 -11.89 11.41 -1.33
C MET A 100 -12.66 10.78 -2.49
N GLY A 101 -13.34 11.59 -3.31
CA GLY A 101 -13.95 11.15 -4.56
C GLY A 101 -12.92 10.63 -5.58
N SER A 102 -11.74 11.26 -5.65
CA SER A 102 -10.62 10.75 -6.44
C SER A 102 -10.11 9.40 -5.92
N CYS A 103 -9.96 9.23 -4.59
CA CYS A 103 -9.63 7.93 -3.99
C CYS A 103 -10.66 6.85 -4.34
N LEU A 104 -11.95 7.17 -4.32
CA LEU A 104 -12.99 6.24 -4.77
C LEU A 104 -12.76 5.82 -6.23
N GLY A 105 -12.44 6.78 -7.10
CA GLY A 105 -12.06 6.50 -8.49
C GLY A 105 -10.86 5.55 -8.60
N VAL A 106 -9.79 5.81 -7.83
CA VAL A 106 -8.58 4.96 -7.78
C VAL A 106 -8.93 3.52 -7.33
N SER A 107 -9.78 3.38 -6.31
CA SER A 107 -10.27 2.07 -5.86
C SER A 107 -11.06 1.35 -6.97
N ILE A 108 -11.92 2.06 -7.70
CA ILE A 108 -12.70 1.47 -8.79
C ILE A 108 -11.78 0.98 -9.91
N VAL A 109 -10.85 1.81 -10.42
CA VAL A 109 -9.96 1.39 -11.52
C VAL A 109 -9.04 0.24 -11.12
N GLY A 110 -8.64 0.16 -9.85
CA GLY A 110 -7.84 -0.94 -9.33
C GLY A 110 -8.57 -2.28 -9.29
N ASN A 111 -9.90 -2.28 -9.10
CA ASN A 111 -10.67 -3.49 -8.84
C ASN A 111 -11.65 -3.88 -9.96
N PHE A 112 -12.02 -2.95 -10.84
CA PHE A 112 -12.87 -3.17 -11.98
C PHE A 112 -12.07 -2.98 -13.26
N GLN A 113 -11.50 -4.07 -13.79
CA GLN A 113 -10.69 -4.04 -15.00
C GLN A 113 -11.53 -3.58 -16.19
N GLU A 114 -10.90 -2.85 -17.11
CA GLU A 114 -11.54 -2.30 -18.30
C GLU A 114 -12.20 -3.40 -19.16
N THR A 115 -11.56 -4.56 -19.28
CA THR A 115 -12.09 -5.68 -20.07
C THR A 115 -13.30 -6.35 -19.45
N ASN A 116 -13.42 -6.30 -18.12
CA ASN A 116 -14.46 -7.02 -17.39
C ASN A 116 -15.72 -6.16 -17.28
N VAL A 117 -15.55 -4.89 -16.89
CA VAL A 117 -16.66 -3.96 -16.67
C VAL A 117 -16.31 -2.55 -17.14
N ARG A 118 -16.07 -2.41 -18.45
CA ARG A 118 -15.64 -1.15 -19.10
C ARG A 118 -16.37 0.12 -18.63
N PRO A 119 -17.72 0.18 -18.54
CA PRO A 119 -18.41 1.40 -18.12
C PRO A 119 -18.03 1.83 -16.71
N VAL A 120 -17.90 0.86 -15.78
CA VAL A 120 -17.51 1.13 -14.39
C VAL A 120 -16.04 1.57 -14.33
N HIS A 121 -15.17 0.93 -15.11
CA HIS A 121 -13.76 1.32 -15.20
C HIS A 121 -13.62 2.78 -15.64
N TYR A 122 -14.31 3.21 -16.70
CA TYR A 122 -14.24 4.59 -17.17
C TYR A 122 -14.85 5.61 -16.21
N VAL A 123 -15.92 5.26 -15.49
CA VAL A 123 -16.41 6.08 -14.38
C VAL A 123 -15.32 6.22 -13.31
N GLY A 124 -14.66 5.12 -12.94
CA GLY A 124 -13.53 5.10 -12.03
C GLY A 124 -12.38 6.00 -12.49
N ALA A 125 -11.98 5.89 -13.76
CA ALA A 125 -10.88 6.66 -14.34
C ALA A 125 -11.21 8.16 -14.35
N PHE A 126 -12.44 8.53 -14.73
CA PHE A 126 -12.90 9.92 -14.67
C PHE A 126 -12.92 10.46 -13.23
N LEU A 127 -13.37 9.67 -12.25
CA LEU A 127 -13.32 10.07 -10.84
C LEU A 127 -11.86 10.22 -10.37
N ALA A 128 -10.99 9.26 -10.68
CA ALA A 128 -9.59 9.25 -10.27
C ALA A 128 -8.83 10.47 -10.82
N PHE A 129 -8.79 10.61 -12.15
CA PHE A 129 -8.03 11.66 -12.82
C PHE A 129 -8.77 13.00 -12.87
N GLY A 130 -10.09 13.00 -13.09
CA GLY A 130 -10.89 14.22 -13.15
C GLY A 130 -10.96 14.91 -11.80
N LEU A 131 -11.49 14.24 -10.76
CA LEU A 131 -11.56 14.83 -9.42
C LEU A 131 -10.17 15.05 -8.82
N GLY A 132 -9.20 14.19 -9.11
CA GLY A 132 -7.82 14.38 -8.66
C GLY A 132 -7.18 15.64 -9.25
N THR A 133 -7.43 15.94 -10.53
CA THR A 133 -6.97 17.19 -11.16
C THR A 133 -7.63 18.41 -10.52
N VAL A 134 -8.94 18.36 -10.24
CA VAL A 134 -9.65 19.44 -9.51
C VAL A 134 -9.05 19.62 -8.11
N TYR A 135 -8.81 18.52 -7.38
CA TYR A 135 -8.15 18.56 -6.08
C TYR A 135 -6.79 19.25 -6.14
N TYR A 136 -5.97 18.96 -7.16
CA TYR A 136 -4.66 19.59 -7.34
C TYR A 136 -4.72 21.09 -7.67
N TRP A 137 -5.70 21.55 -8.43
CA TRP A 137 -5.93 22.98 -8.60
C TRP A 137 -6.29 23.66 -7.28
N MET A 138 -7.18 23.04 -6.49
CA MET A 138 -7.55 23.56 -5.17
C MET A 138 -6.35 23.59 -4.22
N GLN A 139 -5.52 22.54 -4.20
CA GLN A 139 -4.32 22.49 -3.38
C GLN A 139 -3.22 23.44 -3.85
N ALA A 140 -3.12 23.71 -5.16
CA ALA A 140 -2.20 24.71 -5.69
C ALA A 140 -2.64 26.12 -5.24
N TYR A 141 -3.93 26.43 -5.36
CA TYR A 141 -4.51 27.67 -4.86
C TYR A 141 -4.28 27.83 -3.34
N ILE A 142 -4.63 26.83 -2.54
CA ILE A 142 -4.39 26.81 -1.08
C ILE A 142 -2.91 27.07 -0.75
N SER A 143 -1.98 26.52 -1.53
CA SER A 143 -0.54 26.64 -1.27
C SER A 143 -0.05 28.09 -1.31
N TYR A 144 -0.66 28.97 -2.11
CA TYR A 144 -0.30 30.39 -2.14
C TYR A 144 -0.71 31.14 -0.87
N TYR A 145 -1.87 30.80 -0.30
CA TYR A 145 -2.34 31.45 0.95
C TYR A 145 -1.63 30.92 2.19
N VAL A 146 -1.16 29.68 2.14
CA VAL A 146 -0.48 29.03 3.27
C VAL A 146 1.01 29.34 3.30
N GLN A 147 1.60 29.73 2.16
CA GLN A 147 3.03 29.95 1.97
C GLN A 147 3.76 30.76 3.06
N PRO A 148 3.23 31.89 3.59
CA PRO A 148 3.96 32.63 4.62
C PRO A 148 4.11 31.84 5.94
N TYR A 149 3.30 30.81 6.17
CA TYR A 149 3.29 30.00 7.39
C TYR A 149 3.93 28.62 7.18
N VAL A 150 3.65 27.97 6.05
CA VAL A 150 4.19 26.66 5.70
C VAL A 150 4.45 26.56 4.20
N GLY A 151 5.57 25.97 3.83
CA GLY A 151 5.97 25.78 2.43
C GLY A 151 6.77 26.96 1.87
N SER A 152 6.82 27.07 0.55
CA SER A 152 7.54 28.16 -0.15
C SER A 152 6.82 28.55 -1.43
N MET A 153 7.07 29.76 -1.93
CA MET A 153 6.47 30.22 -3.19
C MET A 153 6.87 29.30 -4.35
N VAL A 154 8.11 28.82 -4.37
CA VAL A 154 8.59 27.85 -5.36
C VAL A 154 7.70 26.59 -5.35
N LYS A 155 7.36 26.05 -4.18
CA LYS A 155 6.46 24.88 -4.08
C LYS A 155 5.05 25.19 -4.57
N ALA A 156 4.53 26.39 -4.29
CA ALA A 156 3.22 26.80 -4.81
C ALA A 156 3.22 26.86 -6.34
N HIS A 157 4.26 27.43 -6.95
CA HIS A 157 4.43 27.45 -8.41
C HIS A 157 4.63 26.04 -9.00
N VAL A 158 5.39 25.17 -8.35
CA VAL A 158 5.55 23.77 -8.78
C VAL A 158 4.21 23.03 -8.76
N ARG A 159 3.43 23.17 -7.68
CA ARG A 159 2.09 22.55 -7.60
C ARG A 159 1.16 23.09 -8.68
N LEU A 160 1.18 24.40 -8.95
CA LEU A 160 0.41 25.00 -10.03
C LEU A 160 0.82 24.43 -11.40
N ALA A 161 2.12 24.33 -11.67
CA ALA A 161 2.64 23.79 -12.92
C ALA A 161 2.24 22.32 -13.10
N ILE A 162 2.36 21.49 -12.06
CA ILE A 162 1.94 20.08 -12.11
C ILE A 162 0.43 19.98 -12.31
N ALA A 163 -0.39 20.80 -11.65
CA ALA A 163 -1.85 20.81 -11.87
C ALA A 163 -2.22 21.16 -13.33
N ALA A 164 -1.51 22.12 -13.93
CA ALA A 164 -1.69 22.46 -15.35
C ALA A 164 -1.27 21.31 -16.27
N ILE A 165 -0.12 20.67 -16.02
CA ILE A 165 0.33 19.47 -16.74
C ILE A 165 -0.72 18.37 -16.65
N CYS A 166 -1.20 18.06 -15.45
CA CYS A 166 -2.26 17.07 -15.22
C CYS A 166 -3.51 17.38 -16.04
N THR A 167 -3.92 18.65 -16.11
CA THR A 167 -5.09 19.08 -16.88
C THR A 167 -4.91 18.83 -18.37
N VAL A 168 -3.76 19.25 -18.92
CA VAL A 168 -3.45 19.09 -20.35
C VAL A 168 -3.44 17.61 -20.71
N PHE A 169 -2.69 16.78 -19.98
CA PHE A 169 -2.58 15.36 -20.28
C PHE A 169 -3.88 14.61 -20.02
N PHE A 170 -4.67 14.96 -19.00
CA PHE A 170 -6.00 14.39 -18.80
C PHE A 170 -6.93 14.66 -19.98
N ILE A 171 -6.93 15.88 -20.53
CA ILE A 171 -7.70 16.22 -21.74
C ILE A 171 -7.20 15.42 -22.94
N ILE A 172 -5.88 15.30 -23.12
CA ILE A 172 -5.31 14.52 -24.22
C ILE A 172 -5.74 13.06 -24.11
N VAL A 173 -5.57 12.41 -22.94
CA VAL A 173 -6.03 11.03 -22.69
C VAL A 173 -7.51 10.89 -23.04
N ALA A 174 -8.36 11.77 -22.51
CA ALA A 174 -9.80 11.67 -22.72
C ALA A 174 -10.17 11.79 -24.22
N VAL A 175 -9.65 12.80 -24.90
CA VAL A 175 -10.00 13.08 -26.30
C VAL A 175 -9.40 12.03 -27.24
N THR A 176 -8.10 11.77 -27.13
CA THR A 176 -7.42 10.82 -28.02
C THR A 176 -7.82 9.37 -27.72
N GLY A 177 -8.10 9.03 -26.46
CA GLY A 177 -8.68 7.74 -26.08
C GLY A 177 -10.04 7.51 -26.73
N ILE A 178 -10.96 8.46 -26.64
CA ILE A 178 -12.28 8.37 -27.30
C ILE A 178 -12.12 8.21 -28.81
N ILE A 179 -11.32 9.06 -29.46
CA ILE A 179 -11.10 8.99 -30.91
C ILE A 179 -10.51 7.63 -31.31
N SER A 180 -9.51 7.14 -30.58
CA SER A 180 -8.88 5.85 -30.88
C SER A 180 -9.89 4.71 -30.87
N HIS A 181 -10.76 4.63 -29.85
CA HIS A 181 -11.77 3.58 -29.76
C HIS A 181 -12.87 3.68 -30.82
N ILE A 182 -13.21 4.88 -31.30
CA ILE A 182 -14.16 5.07 -32.41
C ILE A 182 -13.55 4.57 -33.72
N LEU A 183 -12.25 4.82 -33.93
CA LEU A 183 -11.54 4.46 -35.17
C LEU A 183 -11.01 3.03 -35.19
N PHE A 184 -11.04 2.33 -34.04
CA PHE A 184 -10.49 0.99 -33.90
C PHE A 184 -11.17 -0.02 -34.82
N ASN A 185 -10.37 -0.73 -35.62
CA ASN A 185 -10.81 -1.79 -36.53
C ASN A 185 -10.03 -3.11 -36.35
N GLY A 186 -9.20 -3.20 -35.31
CA GLY A 186 -8.44 -4.40 -34.99
C GLY A 186 -9.29 -5.48 -34.32
N THR A 187 -8.72 -6.67 -34.16
CA THR A 187 -9.42 -7.81 -33.56
C THR A 187 -9.32 -7.86 -32.03
N ASP A 188 -8.23 -7.33 -31.47
CA ASP A 188 -7.98 -7.34 -30.03
C ASP A 188 -7.74 -5.91 -29.52
N PRO A 189 -8.66 -5.32 -28.74
CA PRO A 189 -8.56 -3.93 -28.28
C PRO A 189 -7.40 -3.64 -27.31
N ARG A 190 -6.59 -4.66 -26.97
CA ARG A 190 -5.40 -4.55 -26.10
C ARG A 190 -4.09 -4.64 -26.86
N LYS A 191 -4.12 -5.11 -28.11
CA LYS A 191 -2.92 -5.30 -28.94
C LYS A 191 -3.05 -4.42 -30.17
N TRP A 192 -2.52 -3.22 -30.01
CA TRP A 192 -2.57 -2.17 -31.02
C TRP A 192 -1.32 -2.21 -31.90
N TYR A 193 -1.54 -2.30 -33.21
CA TYR A 193 -0.50 -2.28 -34.24
C TYR A 193 -0.67 -1.05 -35.14
N PRO A 194 0.41 -0.55 -35.78
CA PRO A 194 0.32 0.58 -36.70
C PRO A 194 -0.67 0.41 -37.86
N SER A 195 -1.06 -0.83 -38.17
CA SER A 195 -2.10 -1.15 -39.16
C SER A 195 -3.53 -0.92 -38.67
N ASP A 196 -3.75 -0.82 -37.36
CA ASP A 196 -5.06 -0.65 -36.77
C ASP A 196 -5.52 0.82 -36.88
N GLY A 197 -6.79 1.01 -37.17
CA GLY A 197 -7.43 2.32 -37.23
C GLY A 197 -7.34 3.03 -35.87
N GLY A 198 -6.91 4.30 -35.90
CA GLY A 198 -6.78 5.10 -34.68
C GLY A 198 -5.54 4.82 -33.84
N TRP A 199 -4.58 4.01 -34.33
CA TRP A 199 -3.37 3.64 -33.59
C TRP A 199 -2.57 4.84 -33.04
N GLU A 200 -2.36 5.89 -33.84
CA GLU A 200 -1.64 7.08 -33.39
C GLU A 200 -2.32 7.78 -32.20
N TYR A 201 -3.66 7.82 -32.20
CA TYR A 201 -4.43 8.38 -31.10
C TYR A 201 -4.37 7.49 -29.85
N HIS A 202 -4.38 6.16 -30.03
CA HIS A 202 -4.18 5.23 -28.93
C HIS A 202 -2.80 5.44 -28.28
N VAL A 203 -1.73 5.50 -29.07
CA VAL A 203 -0.37 5.74 -28.56
C VAL A 203 -0.27 7.09 -27.84
N ALA A 204 -0.83 8.16 -28.43
CA ALA A 204 -0.86 9.48 -27.80
C ALA A 204 -1.60 9.46 -26.46
N SER A 205 -2.74 8.75 -26.40
CA SER A 205 -3.54 8.59 -25.20
C SER A 205 -2.79 7.79 -24.13
N SER A 206 -2.21 6.63 -24.48
CA SER A 206 -1.48 5.79 -23.53
C SER A 206 -0.26 6.52 -22.96
N ILE A 207 0.56 7.17 -23.79
CA ILE A 207 1.69 7.99 -23.30
C ILE A 207 1.19 9.09 -22.34
N SER A 208 0.08 9.73 -22.69
CA SER A 208 -0.51 10.78 -21.86
C SER A 208 -1.03 10.25 -20.52
N GLU A 209 -1.55 9.02 -20.48
CA GLU A 209 -1.99 8.35 -19.26
C GLU A 209 -0.82 8.12 -18.31
N TRP A 210 0.30 7.60 -18.81
CA TRP A 210 1.52 7.43 -18.03
C TRP A 210 2.02 8.76 -17.48
N ILE A 211 2.05 9.81 -18.31
CA ILE A 211 2.50 11.14 -17.88
C ILE A 211 1.60 11.69 -16.77
N VAL A 212 0.27 11.64 -16.93
CA VAL A 212 -0.65 12.17 -15.91
C VAL A 212 -0.59 11.34 -14.62
N ALA A 213 -0.56 10.01 -14.70
CA ALA A 213 -0.46 9.14 -13.53
C ALA A 213 0.84 9.37 -12.73
N THR A 214 1.97 9.53 -13.43
CA THR A 214 3.25 9.86 -12.79
C THR A 214 3.24 11.28 -12.21
N ALA A 215 2.68 12.27 -12.93
CA ALA A 215 2.55 13.64 -12.45
C ALA A 215 1.70 13.72 -11.15
N PHE A 216 0.63 12.92 -11.05
CA PHE A 216 -0.16 12.79 -9.83
C PHE A 216 0.69 12.33 -8.64
N CYS A 217 1.50 11.30 -8.84
CA CYS A 217 2.40 10.81 -7.81
C CYS A 217 3.38 11.91 -7.35
N PHE A 218 3.99 12.64 -8.29
CA PHE A 218 4.89 13.74 -7.97
C PHE A 218 4.19 14.89 -7.25
N TYR A 219 2.94 15.20 -7.60
CA TYR A 219 2.15 16.22 -6.89
C TYR A 219 2.02 15.84 -5.41
N ILE A 220 1.61 14.61 -5.11
CA ILE A 220 1.47 14.13 -3.73
C ILE A 220 2.81 14.18 -2.99
N LEU A 221 3.90 13.79 -3.66
CA LEU A 221 5.25 13.84 -3.10
C LEU A 221 5.64 15.26 -2.64
N THR A 222 5.10 16.33 -3.26
CA THR A 222 5.39 17.71 -2.83
C THR A 222 4.94 18.02 -1.40
N PHE A 223 4.05 17.23 -0.80
CA PHE A 223 3.62 17.41 0.60
C PHE A 223 4.66 16.95 1.62
N THR A 224 5.63 16.13 1.21
CA THR A 224 6.61 15.48 2.08
C THR A 224 7.28 16.44 3.06
N ASP A 225 7.86 17.53 2.56
CA ASP A 225 8.61 18.46 3.39
C ASP A 225 7.73 19.19 4.41
N GLU A 226 6.49 19.50 4.03
CA GLU A 226 5.55 20.15 4.96
C GLU A 226 5.08 19.17 6.02
N PHE A 227 4.91 17.89 5.66
CA PHE A 227 4.55 16.84 6.60
C PHE A 227 5.68 16.48 7.56
N ARG A 228 6.95 16.83 7.26
CA ARG A 228 8.06 16.71 8.22
C ARG A 228 7.94 17.69 9.39
N LEU A 229 7.21 18.79 9.21
CA LEU A 229 7.03 19.84 10.21
C LEU A 229 5.85 19.56 11.15
N MET A 230 5.17 18.43 10.99
CA MET A 230 3.95 18.11 11.72
C MET A 230 4.09 16.83 12.53
N GLN A 231 3.35 16.78 13.64
CA GLN A 231 3.19 15.58 14.45
C GLN A 231 1.71 15.41 14.76
N LEU A 232 1.23 14.17 14.67
CA LEU A 232 -0.06 13.76 15.21
C LEU A 232 0.16 13.19 16.60
N ASP A 233 -0.54 13.75 17.58
CA ASP A 233 -0.75 13.14 18.89
C ASP A 233 -1.98 12.22 18.83
N HIS A 234 -1.91 11.08 19.51
CA HIS A 234 -3.02 10.13 19.57
C HIS A 234 -4.15 10.71 20.44
N PRO A 235 -5.43 10.46 20.11
CA PRO A 235 -6.53 10.90 20.97
C PRO A 235 -6.43 10.22 22.34
N PRO A 236 -6.73 10.93 23.44
CA PRO A 236 -6.73 10.33 24.77
C PRO A 236 -7.78 9.22 24.85
N LEU A 237 -7.40 8.07 25.40
CA LEU A 237 -8.32 6.98 25.67
C LEU A 237 -9.11 7.31 26.94
N ILE A 238 -10.43 7.43 26.82
CA ILE A 238 -11.34 7.55 27.96
C ILE A 238 -11.82 6.14 28.30
N PHE A 239 -11.41 5.63 29.46
CA PHE A 239 -11.94 4.38 29.99
C PHE A 239 -13.34 4.64 30.55
N ILE A 240 -14.34 3.96 30.00
CA ILE A 240 -15.67 3.90 30.58
C ILE A 240 -15.65 2.74 31.56
N GLU A 241 -15.52 3.04 32.86
CA GLU A 241 -15.66 2.03 33.90
C GLU A 241 -17.11 1.50 33.88
N VAL A 242 -17.27 0.18 33.71
CA VAL A 242 -18.57 -0.47 33.79
C VAL A 242 -18.92 -0.61 35.27
N GLU A 243 -20.05 -0.03 35.68
CA GLU A 243 -20.54 0.09 37.07
C GLU A 243 -20.82 -1.25 37.81
N GLY A 244 -20.38 -2.39 37.25
CA GLY A 244 -20.52 -3.73 37.84
C GLY A 244 -19.23 -4.33 38.41
N SER A 245 -18.10 -3.62 38.43
CA SER A 245 -16.81 -4.17 38.90
C SER A 245 -16.52 -3.97 40.40
N THR A 246 -17.44 -3.40 41.18
CA THR A 246 -17.26 -3.15 42.62
C THR A 246 -17.23 -4.41 43.48
N ASN A 247 -17.52 -5.60 42.92
CA ASN A 247 -17.42 -6.88 43.62
C ASN A 247 -16.37 -7.83 43.00
N TYR A 248 -15.32 -7.30 42.37
CA TYR A 248 -14.18 -8.13 41.98
C TYR A 248 -13.26 -8.35 43.20
N GLU A 249 -13.37 -9.50 43.84
CA GLU A 249 -12.26 -9.99 44.68
C GLU A 249 -11.14 -10.50 43.76
N PRO A 250 -9.90 -10.05 43.94
CA PRO A 250 -8.77 -10.56 43.18
C PRO A 250 -8.60 -12.07 43.44
N VAL A 251 -8.66 -12.87 42.37
CA VAL A 251 -8.56 -14.35 42.41
C VAL A 251 -7.17 -14.84 42.89
N ILE A 252 -6.18 -13.96 43.00
CA ILE A 252 -4.81 -14.32 43.39
C ILE A 252 -4.45 -13.57 44.68
N ASN A 253 -4.61 -14.23 45.82
CA ASN A 253 -3.84 -13.92 47.02
C ASN A 253 -2.50 -14.64 46.90
N GLU A 254 -1.49 -13.98 46.30
CA GLU A 254 -0.13 -14.50 46.45
C GLU A 254 0.38 -14.20 47.87
N PRO A 255 0.85 -15.21 48.62
CA PRO A 255 1.55 -14.97 49.86
C PRO A 255 2.92 -14.37 49.54
N GLN A 256 3.28 -13.26 50.18
CA GLN A 256 4.65 -12.75 50.19
C GLN A 256 5.61 -13.85 50.66
N ARG A 257 6.28 -14.52 49.73
CA ARG A 257 7.47 -15.33 49.99
C ARG A 257 8.65 -14.73 49.25
N SER A 258 9.60 -14.22 50.00
CA SER A 258 10.93 -13.86 49.51
C SER A 258 11.59 -15.12 48.94
N PHE A 259 11.69 -15.21 47.62
CA PHE A 259 12.40 -16.31 46.95
C PHE A 259 13.83 -15.86 46.66
N SER A 260 14.80 -16.62 47.17
CA SER A 260 16.22 -16.36 46.96
C SER A 260 16.64 -16.87 45.58
N LEU A 261 17.64 -16.24 44.96
CA LEU A 261 18.14 -16.54 43.61
C LEU A 261 18.54 -18.01 43.36
N ASN A 262 18.61 -18.84 44.40
CA ASN A 262 18.94 -20.27 44.27
C ASN A 262 17.75 -21.14 43.86
N ASP A 263 16.51 -20.68 44.01
CA ASP A 263 15.34 -21.50 43.73
C ASP A 263 14.90 -21.47 42.25
N LEU A 264 15.46 -20.55 41.46
CA LEU A 264 15.14 -20.40 40.03
C LEU A 264 15.70 -21.52 39.15
N HIS A 265 16.56 -22.40 39.69
CA HIS A 265 17.20 -23.47 38.94
C HIS A 265 16.45 -24.82 39.00
N LEU A 266 15.38 -24.91 39.80
CA LEU A 266 14.71 -26.19 40.08
C LEU A 266 13.32 -26.38 39.46
N LEU A 267 12.74 -25.35 38.81
CA LEU A 267 11.37 -25.45 38.25
C LEU A 267 11.34 -25.38 36.71
N GLN A 268 12.47 -25.70 36.07
CA GLN A 268 12.56 -25.98 34.63
C GLN A 268 12.08 -27.41 34.28
N LEU A 269 11.40 -28.09 35.20
CA LEU A 269 10.92 -29.46 35.06
C LEU A 269 9.48 -29.51 35.63
N ASP A 270 8.58 -30.17 34.90
CA ASP A 270 7.15 -30.39 35.18
C ASP A 270 6.23 -29.27 34.64
N GLY A 271 5.46 -29.44 33.55
CA GLY A 271 4.57 -30.57 33.24
C GLY A 271 3.12 -30.13 33.44
N VAL A 272 2.45 -29.56 32.42
CA VAL A 272 1.40 -30.21 31.59
C VAL A 272 -0.01 -30.32 32.22
N SER A 273 -1.00 -29.83 31.43
CA SER A 273 -2.46 -30.18 31.40
C SER A 273 -3.37 -29.52 32.48
N ASN A 274 -4.64 -29.13 32.27
CA ASN A 274 -5.66 -29.37 31.24
C ASN A 274 -6.74 -28.25 31.25
N THR A 275 -7.34 -27.99 30.07
CA THR A 275 -8.52 -27.14 29.72
C THR A 275 -9.88 -27.72 30.23
N PRO A 276 -11.11 -27.10 30.08
CA PRO A 276 -11.56 -26.14 29.03
C PRO A 276 -12.67 -25.05 29.29
N LYS A 277 -12.64 -24.03 28.40
CA LYS A 277 -13.70 -23.24 27.67
C LYS A 277 -14.87 -22.59 28.46
N THR A 278 -15.22 -21.30 28.29
CA THR A 278 -15.70 -20.61 27.06
C THR A 278 -15.61 -19.05 27.15
N GLY A 279 -15.37 -18.33 26.02
CA GLY A 279 -15.30 -16.85 25.92
C GLY A 279 -14.96 -16.33 24.50
N PRO A 280 -15.18 -15.04 24.13
CA PRO A 280 -15.84 -14.60 22.88
C PRO A 280 -14.98 -14.61 21.60
N ARG A 281 -15.57 -15.15 20.52
CA ARG A 281 -14.89 -15.56 19.27
C ARG A 281 -14.88 -14.55 18.11
N ARG A 282 -15.47 -13.36 18.21
CA ARG A 282 -15.75 -12.53 17.00
C ARG A 282 -14.66 -11.57 16.54
N HIS A 283 -13.69 -11.20 17.38
CA HIS A 283 -12.60 -10.28 16.97
C HIS A 283 -11.32 -11.00 16.54
N ALA A 284 -11.13 -12.25 16.97
CA ALA A 284 -10.02 -13.08 16.55
C ALA A 284 -10.24 -13.70 15.16
N GLU A 285 -11.48 -13.98 14.75
CA GLU A 285 -11.79 -14.56 13.43
C GLU A 285 -11.39 -13.63 12.27
N GLN A 286 -11.58 -12.32 12.39
CA GLN A 286 -11.30 -11.37 11.31
C GLN A 286 -9.80 -11.08 11.09
N VAL A 287 -8.99 -11.13 12.15
CA VAL A 287 -7.51 -11.03 12.06
C VAL A 287 -6.91 -12.36 11.60
N CYS A 288 -7.46 -13.49 12.05
CA CYS A 288 -7.10 -14.81 11.55
C CYS A 288 -7.41 -14.96 10.06
N ASP A 289 -8.48 -14.40 9.52
CA ASP A 289 -8.80 -14.53 8.09
C ASP A 289 -7.80 -13.80 7.18
N SER A 290 -7.27 -12.66 7.60
CA SER A 290 -6.21 -11.94 6.87
C SER A 290 -4.85 -12.64 7.00
N TYR A 291 -4.54 -13.17 8.19
CA TYR A 291 -3.31 -13.94 8.43
C TYR A 291 -3.34 -15.31 7.72
N ASN A 292 -4.50 -15.96 7.68
CA ASN A 292 -4.76 -17.18 6.92
C ASN A 292 -4.70 -16.91 5.42
N CYS A 293 -5.11 -15.73 4.94
CA CYS A 293 -4.93 -15.33 3.54
C CYS A 293 -3.44 -15.18 3.19
N ILE A 294 -2.64 -14.53 4.03
CA ILE A 294 -1.18 -14.41 3.85
C ILE A 294 -0.49 -15.79 3.93
N ILE A 295 -0.88 -16.64 4.89
CA ILE A 295 -0.37 -18.02 5.02
C ILE A 295 -0.81 -18.87 3.83
N ASN A 296 -2.03 -18.72 3.32
CA ASN A 296 -2.52 -19.44 2.14
C ASN A 296 -1.83 -18.98 0.86
N ILE A 297 -1.47 -17.70 0.73
CA ILE A 297 -0.65 -17.20 -0.38
C ILE A 297 0.77 -17.78 -0.27
N ARG A 298 1.36 -17.80 0.93
CA ARG A 298 2.68 -18.40 1.19
C ARG A 298 2.69 -19.93 0.99
N SER A 299 1.64 -20.63 1.39
CA SER A 299 1.53 -22.09 1.21
C SER A 299 1.17 -22.47 -0.23
N SER A 300 0.39 -21.63 -0.94
CA SER A 300 0.14 -21.76 -2.38
C SER A 300 1.43 -21.52 -3.18
N PHE A 301 2.25 -20.55 -2.77
CA PHE A 301 3.57 -20.29 -3.34
C PHE A 301 4.56 -21.45 -3.11
N GLY A 302 4.68 -21.91 -1.85
CA GLY A 302 5.53 -23.06 -1.51
C GLY A 302 5.08 -24.36 -2.19
N SER A 303 3.77 -24.59 -2.32
CA SER A 303 3.24 -25.77 -3.01
C SER A 303 3.44 -25.70 -4.53
N GLN A 304 3.36 -24.52 -5.16
CA GLN A 304 3.70 -24.37 -6.58
C GLN A 304 5.20 -24.63 -6.86
N LEU A 305 6.11 -24.11 -6.01
CA LEU A 305 7.55 -24.39 -6.09
C LEU A 305 7.90 -25.87 -5.85
N LEU A 306 7.22 -26.51 -4.90
CA LEU A 306 7.42 -27.94 -4.59
C LEU A 306 6.85 -28.86 -5.68
N THR A 307 5.72 -28.49 -6.29
CA THR A 307 5.11 -29.27 -7.38
C THR A 307 5.96 -29.19 -8.65
N GLU A 308 6.55 -28.02 -8.96
CA GLU A 308 7.43 -27.88 -10.13
C GLU A 308 8.84 -28.45 -9.92
N SER A 309 9.40 -28.39 -8.69
CA SER A 309 10.65 -29.09 -8.36
C SER A 309 10.49 -30.61 -8.37
N GLY A 310 9.33 -31.13 -7.93
CA GLY A 310 8.95 -32.54 -8.10
C GLY A 310 8.85 -32.95 -9.57
N LEU A 311 8.23 -32.10 -10.41
CA LEU A 311 8.11 -32.34 -11.86
C LEU A 311 9.47 -32.28 -12.59
N LEU A 312 10.38 -31.39 -12.15
CA LEU A 312 11.76 -31.32 -12.63
C LEU A 312 12.62 -32.50 -12.15
N GLY A 313 12.31 -33.07 -10.98
CA GLY A 313 12.92 -34.29 -10.47
C GLY A 313 12.55 -35.54 -11.26
N GLU A 314 11.34 -35.59 -11.84
CA GLU A 314 10.89 -36.69 -12.70
C GLU A 314 11.43 -36.63 -14.14
N LEU A 315 11.92 -35.47 -14.59
CA LEU A 315 12.44 -35.23 -15.95
C LEU A 315 13.96 -35.36 -16.10
N LEU A 316 14.70 -35.66 -15.02
CA LEU A 316 16.16 -35.80 -15.03
C LEU A 316 16.58 -37.28 -14.86
N PRO A 317 17.48 -37.81 -15.72
CA PRO A 317 18.14 -39.08 -15.43
C PRO A 317 18.96 -38.94 -14.16
N SER A 318 18.87 -39.93 -13.28
CA SER A 318 19.43 -40.03 -11.92
C SER A 318 20.97 -39.99 -11.81
N GLN A 319 21.68 -39.42 -12.78
CA GLN A 319 23.15 -39.44 -12.86
C GLN A 319 23.84 -38.07 -12.97
N SER A 320 23.14 -36.93 -12.99
CA SER A 320 23.81 -35.60 -13.01
C SER A 320 23.65 -34.76 -11.74
N LEU A 321 22.99 -35.28 -10.69
CA LEU A 321 22.72 -34.53 -9.45
C LEU A 321 23.76 -34.76 -8.33
N ALA A 322 24.78 -35.60 -8.57
CA ALA A 322 25.81 -35.93 -7.58
C ALA A 322 27.04 -35.00 -7.61
N ASP A 323 27.23 -34.21 -8.67
CA ASP A 323 28.46 -33.42 -8.89
C ASP A 323 28.38 -31.96 -8.40
N SER A 324 27.22 -31.49 -7.91
CA SER A 324 27.04 -30.09 -7.47
C SER A 324 26.96 -29.88 -5.95
N GLY A 325 27.06 -30.93 -5.13
CA GLY A 325 27.21 -30.81 -3.67
C GLY A 325 26.08 -30.08 -2.92
N LEU A 326 24.89 -29.97 -3.51
CA LEU A 326 23.73 -29.28 -2.92
C LEU A 326 22.71 -30.31 -2.42
N ASP A 327 22.59 -30.40 -1.09
CA ASP A 327 21.67 -31.30 -0.38
C ASP A 327 20.23 -30.74 -0.45
N LEU A 328 19.47 -31.12 -1.48
CA LEU A 328 18.12 -30.59 -1.76
C LEU A 328 17.03 -31.10 -0.78
N CYS A 329 17.37 -31.92 0.20
CA CYS A 329 16.38 -32.50 1.10
C CYS A 329 15.80 -31.51 2.14
N CYS A 330 16.46 -30.38 2.40
CA CYS A 330 15.94 -29.31 3.27
C CYS A 330 16.58 -27.94 2.94
N PRO A 331 15.94 -27.09 2.11
CA PRO A 331 16.40 -25.72 1.92
C PRO A 331 16.17 -24.91 3.22
N SER A 332 17.20 -24.24 3.72
CA SER A 332 17.10 -23.34 4.89
C SER A 332 16.30 -22.06 4.60
N SER A 333 16.10 -21.71 3.33
CA SER A 333 15.23 -20.61 2.90
C SER A 333 14.66 -20.82 1.49
N GLU A 334 13.47 -20.26 1.22
CA GLU A 334 12.83 -20.28 -0.12
C GLU A 334 13.69 -19.58 -1.19
N LEU A 335 14.60 -18.70 -0.76
CA LEU A 335 15.52 -17.95 -1.62
C LEU A 335 16.64 -18.84 -2.20
N GLU A 336 17.17 -19.78 -1.41
CA GLU A 336 18.20 -20.74 -1.86
C GLU A 336 17.62 -21.75 -2.87
N LEU A 337 16.37 -22.19 -2.66
CA LEU A 337 15.66 -23.04 -3.61
C LEU A 337 15.39 -22.30 -4.94
N PHE A 338 15.05 -21.01 -4.88
CA PHE A 338 14.86 -20.18 -6.06
C PHE A 338 16.15 -19.98 -6.86
N GLU A 339 17.28 -19.70 -6.20
CA GLU A 339 18.58 -19.56 -6.87
C GLU A 339 19.02 -20.86 -7.58
N ALA A 340 18.75 -22.01 -6.97
CA ALA A 340 19.08 -23.32 -7.55
C ALA A 340 18.28 -23.65 -8.82
N VAL A 341 17.04 -23.16 -8.94
CA VAL A 341 16.12 -23.53 -10.03
C VAL A 341 15.96 -22.40 -11.08
N ARG A 342 16.32 -21.16 -10.73
CA ARG A 342 16.23 -19.95 -11.58
C ARG A 342 16.71 -20.14 -13.02
N HIS A 343 17.84 -20.82 -13.23
CA HIS A 343 18.44 -21.00 -14.55
C HIS A 343 17.71 -22.03 -15.43
N LYS A 344 16.76 -22.80 -14.86
CA LYS A 344 15.99 -23.84 -15.55
C LYS A 344 14.51 -23.49 -15.76
N LEU A 345 14.06 -22.35 -15.22
CA LEU A 345 12.69 -21.85 -15.37
C LEU A 345 12.50 -21.10 -16.68
N ASP A 346 11.35 -21.29 -17.32
CA ASP A 346 10.90 -20.47 -18.45
C ASP A 346 10.92 -18.98 -18.05
N PRO A 347 11.43 -18.07 -18.90
CA PRO A 347 11.43 -16.62 -18.66
C PRO A 347 10.09 -16.06 -18.16
N ARG A 348 8.95 -16.59 -18.63
CA ARG A 348 7.60 -16.19 -18.21
C ARG A 348 7.29 -16.59 -16.76
N LYS A 349 7.75 -17.77 -16.36
CA LYS A 349 7.60 -18.28 -14.98
C LYS A 349 8.55 -17.57 -14.03
N LEU A 350 9.78 -17.29 -14.47
CA LEU A 350 10.74 -16.50 -13.70
C LEU A 350 10.22 -15.08 -13.42
N ALA A 351 9.57 -14.46 -14.41
CA ALA A 351 8.92 -13.17 -14.25
C ALA A 351 7.79 -13.21 -13.21
N SER A 352 6.87 -14.17 -13.33
CA SER A 352 5.81 -14.40 -12.35
C SER A 352 6.36 -14.61 -10.94
N LEU A 353 7.41 -15.43 -10.81
CA LEU A 353 8.03 -15.78 -9.54
C LEU A 353 8.76 -14.57 -8.91
N SER A 354 9.41 -13.74 -9.74
CA SER A 354 10.00 -12.48 -9.31
C SER A 354 8.96 -11.47 -8.82
N LEU A 355 7.80 -11.41 -9.48
CA LEU A 355 6.68 -10.55 -9.10
C LEU A 355 6.07 -11.00 -7.77
N SER A 356 5.92 -12.30 -7.57
CA SER A 356 5.46 -12.90 -6.32
C SER A 356 6.43 -12.65 -5.16
N LEU A 357 7.74 -12.80 -5.38
CA LEU A 357 8.76 -12.50 -4.37
C LEU A 357 8.79 -11.01 -4.01
N MET A 358 8.64 -10.12 -5.00
CA MET A 358 8.50 -8.69 -4.72
C MET A 358 7.23 -8.37 -3.93
N LEU A 359 6.10 -9.01 -4.26
CA LEU A 359 4.85 -8.83 -3.53
C LEU A 359 4.98 -9.30 -2.08
N VAL A 360 5.64 -10.44 -1.84
CA VAL A 360 5.93 -10.95 -0.48
C VAL A 360 6.83 -9.96 0.27
N ALA A 361 7.89 -9.47 -0.34
CA ALA A 361 8.78 -8.47 0.28
C ALA A 361 8.03 -7.15 0.61
N ILE A 362 7.07 -6.74 -0.23
CA ILE A 362 6.24 -5.56 0.00
C ILE A 362 5.21 -5.81 1.11
N LEU A 363 4.58 -6.99 1.14
CA LEU A 363 3.68 -7.38 2.22
C LEU A 363 4.44 -7.49 3.55
N GLU A 364 5.67 -7.97 3.55
CA GLU A 364 6.56 -7.98 4.71
C GLU A 364 6.99 -6.57 5.11
N ALA A 365 7.28 -5.68 4.15
CA ALA A 365 7.59 -4.28 4.44
C ALA A 365 6.37 -3.51 4.99
N LEU A 366 5.17 -3.79 4.47
CA LEU A 366 3.91 -3.23 4.96
C LEU A 366 3.52 -3.81 6.32
N HIS A 367 3.76 -5.09 6.55
CA HIS A 367 3.62 -5.72 7.86
C HIS A 367 4.62 -5.09 8.84
N THR A 368 5.88 -4.89 8.43
CA THR A 368 6.90 -4.20 9.23
C THR A 368 6.52 -2.75 9.50
N LEU A 369 5.89 -2.07 8.55
CA LEU A 369 5.39 -0.70 8.74
C LEU A 369 4.18 -0.67 9.68
N THR A 370 3.26 -1.64 9.56
CA THR A 370 2.08 -1.79 10.42
C THR A 370 2.49 -2.16 11.85
N VAL A 371 3.43 -3.09 12.00
CA VAL A 371 4.08 -3.46 13.26
C VAL A 371 4.88 -2.28 13.79
N TYR A 372 5.59 -1.50 12.97
CA TYR A 372 6.28 -0.27 13.41
C TYR A 372 5.29 0.77 13.94
N PHE A 373 4.13 0.94 13.32
CA PHE A 373 3.07 1.80 13.85
C PHE A 373 2.46 1.22 15.14
N SER A 374 2.25 -0.10 15.22
CA SER A 374 1.74 -0.81 16.40
C SER A 374 2.72 -0.80 17.59
N ASP A 375 4.01 -0.96 17.32
CA ASP A 375 5.08 -0.99 18.32
C ASP A 375 5.45 0.41 18.79
N ASN A 376 5.33 1.46 17.97
CA ASN A 376 5.41 2.83 18.47
C ASN A 376 4.23 3.21 19.37
N LEU A 377 3.05 2.58 19.15
CA LEU A 377 1.91 2.69 20.08
C LEU A 377 2.19 1.93 21.40
N LYS A 378 2.82 0.75 21.35
CA LYS A 378 3.22 -0.03 22.56
C LYS A 378 4.43 0.52 23.31
N HIS A 379 5.47 1.00 22.64
CA HIS A 379 6.68 1.54 23.30
C HIS A 379 6.42 2.88 23.99
N SER A 380 5.46 3.66 23.49
CA SER A 380 4.95 4.84 24.20
C SER A 380 4.21 4.43 25.48
N TYR A 381 3.56 3.27 25.50
CA TYR A 381 2.93 2.69 26.68
C TYR A 381 3.96 2.25 27.75
N LEU A 382 5.06 1.60 27.33
CA LEU A 382 6.07 1.06 28.26
C LEU A 382 7.08 2.11 28.76
N LYS A 383 7.43 3.13 27.96
CA LYS A 383 8.28 4.25 28.45
C LYS A 383 7.58 5.10 29.50
N THR A 384 6.25 5.22 29.44
CA THR A 384 5.46 5.96 30.43
C THR A 384 5.41 5.21 31.77
N CYS A 385 5.39 3.86 31.76
CA CYS A 385 5.49 3.05 32.97
C CYS A 385 6.88 3.11 33.64
N GLY A 386 7.98 3.16 32.88
CA GLY A 386 9.34 3.23 33.44
C GLY A 386 9.71 4.60 34.02
N VAL A 387 9.17 5.69 33.46
CA VAL A 387 9.40 7.04 33.99
C VAL A 387 8.56 7.30 35.25
N LEU A 388 7.35 6.73 35.36
CA LEU A 388 6.55 6.82 36.58
C LEU A 388 7.15 6.08 37.79
N SER A 389 7.86 4.95 37.59
CA SER A 389 8.51 4.24 38.70
C SER A 389 9.76 4.93 39.23
N THR A 390 10.41 5.77 38.42
CA THR A 390 11.62 6.50 38.84
C THR A 390 11.27 7.80 39.57
N ILE A 391 10.12 8.42 39.24
CA ILE A 391 9.64 9.65 39.89
C ILE A 391 9.03 9.36 41.27
N THR A 392 8.47 8.17 41.50
CA THR A 392 7.94 7.78 42.82
C THR A 392 9.04 7.35 43.82
N SER A 393 10.25 6.97 43.36
CA SER A 393 11.35 6.58 44.25
C SER A 393 12.24 7.75 44.74
N GLN A 394 12.09 8.96 44.21
CA GLN A 394 12.81 10.17 44.68
C GLN A 394 11.96 11.10 45.56
N LYS A 395 10.76 10.65 45.98
CA LYS A 395 9.86 11.39 46.89
C LYS A 395 9.44 10.57 48.12
N GLY A 396 10.21 9.55 48.49
CA GLY A 396 10.04 8.78 49.74
C GLY A 396 11.19 9.04 50.68
#